data_AF-A0A7Z0A7V1-F1
#
_entry.id   AF-A0A7Z0A7V1-F1
#
_cell.length_a   1.000
_cell.length_b   1.000
_cell.length_c   1.000
_cell.angle_alpha   90.00
_cell.angle_beta   90.00
_cell.angle_gamma   90.00
#
_symmetry.space_group_name_H-M   'P 1'
#
loop_
_entity.id
_entity.type
_entity.pdbx_description
1 polymer ?
#
loop_
_entity_poly.entity_id
_entity_poly.type
_entity_poly.pdbx_seq_one_letter_code
_entity_poly.pdbx_strand_id
1 'polypeptide(L)'
;MSTQNESTPTTTPLLPIRKFHPLRLLRHRSVQIALVVWLAVNVTLITIAGGHLPFQASSLATPPALDKVILTNAMFVEVFVQMTIVHLLTRHRPVPDIASRAPGPSQAKREVSYMLVYGLVAMLGGFTLGRLLGWHAFSFHLDGMVIRTGQPVVPAEAICWALYNGVVYALIPYLAFRRRYSNTQLNLKSSNRKADFLIILVVLLVESAVQLVSAESSILTISAHQILLGAPITFMLAFAGTVLPTMVFIYCILAPRYLKLTDSISATVILGGVTYALLHFFDGWTTFASPADALMSLLYLLLFYTGPGMFKTFITIRTANAWTHVWAYHAIAPHVVIDTPMFVKIFGIR
;
A
#
# COMPACT_ATOMS: atom_id res chain seq x y z
N MET A 1 13.01 -46.75 -2.03
CA MET A 1 14.16 -45.82 -2.07
C MET A 1 14.25 -45.26 -3.48
N SER A 2 13.79 -44.04 -3.70
CA SER A 2 13.84 -43.34 -4.99
C SER A 2 14.84 -42.20 -4.85
N THR A 3 15.94 -42.28 -5.57
CA THR A 3 17.00 -41.26 -5.61
C THR A 3 16.46 -40.01 -6.30
N GLN A 4 16.19 -38.96 -5.53
CA GLN A 4 15.93 -37.64 -6.08
C GLN A 4 17.25 -37.06 -6.58
N ASN A 5 17.34 -36.93 -7.90
CA ASN A 5 18.35 -36.13 -8.58
C ASN A 5 18.35 -34.70 -8.00
N GLU A 6 19.44 -34.33 -7.35
CA GLU A 6 19.74 -32.94 -7.01
C GLU A 6 19.95 -32.16 -8.31
N SER A 7 18.90 -31.44 -8.73
CA SER A 7 19.01 -30.46 -9.80
C SER A 7 19.95 -29.34 -9.36
N THR A 8 21.00 -29.14 -10.13
CA THR A 8 21.99 -28.06 -10.05
C THR A 8 21.31 -26.70 -9.86
N PRO A 9 21.82 -25.79 -9.01
CA PRO A 9 21.23 -24.47 -8.82
C PRO A 9 21.29 -23.71 -10.14
N THR A 10 20.15 -23.54 -10.78
CA THR A 10 20.02 -22.71 -11.98
C THR A 10 20.40 -21.29 -11.58
N THR A 11 21.53 -20.81 -12.11
CA THR A 11 21.98 -19.43 -11.97
C THR A 11 20.83 -18.53 -12.40
N THR A 12 20.19 -17.88 -11.42
CA THR A 12 19.07 -16.99 -11.69
C THR A 12 19.59 -15.86 -12.57
N PRO A 13 18.98 -15.60 -13.76
CA PRO A 13 19.47 -14.56 -14.64
C PRO A 13 19.49 -13.22 -13.91
N LEU A 14 20.65 -12.58 -13.85
CA LEU A 14 20.79 -11.22 -13.36
C LEU A 14 20.42 -10.28 -14.51
N LEU A 15 19.49 -9.35 -14.29
CA LEU A 15 19.16 -8.34 -15.29
C LEU A 15 20.38 -7.43 -15.52
N PRO A 16 20.81 -7.20 -16.77
CA PRO A 16 21.90 -6.28 -17.06
C PRO A 16 21.52 -4.85 -16.64
N ILE A 17 22.43 -4.17 -15.94
CA ILE A 17 22.24 -2.80 -15.44
C ILE A 17 22.28 -1.83 -16.63
N ARG A 18 21.12 -1.50 -17.21
CA ARG A 18 21.01 -0.40 -18.19
C ARG A 18 21.13 0.95 -17.46
N LYS A 19 21.94 1.87 -18.02
CA LYS A 19 22.02 3.27 -17.56
C LYS A 19 20.60 3.86 -17.51
N PHE A 20 20.16 4.28 -16.32
CA PHE A 20 18.87 4.93 -16.12
C PHE A 20 18.91 6.32 -16.75
N HIS A 21 18.00 6.59 -17.69
CA HIS A 21 17.77 7.92 -18.23
C HIS A 21 16.32 8.32 -17.95
N PRO A 22 16.06 9.36 -17.15
CA PRO A 22 14.70 9.77 -16.78
C PRO A 22 13.86 10.14 -18.02
N LEU A 23 14.47 10.76 -19.03
CA LEU A 23 13.80 11.08 -20.30
C LEU A 23 13.35 9.83 -21.08
N ARG A 24 13.99 8.67 -20.87
CA ARG A 24 13.51 7.41 -21.47
C ARG A 24 12.26 6.88 -20.76
N LEU A 25 12.10 7.16 -19.46
CA LEU A 25 10.91 6.78 -18.70
C LEU A 25 9.63 7.42 -19.30
N LEU A 26 9.72 8.69 -19.69
CA LEU A 26 8.62 9.43 -20.33
C LEU A 26 8.20 8.89 -21.71
N ARG A 27 9.03 8.05 -22.33
CA ARG A 27 8.70 7.37 -23.60
C ARG A 27 7.91 6.09 -23.41
N HIS A 28 7.77 5.59 -22.17
CA HIS A 28 6.95 4.41 -21.90
C HIS A 28 5.46 4.79 -21.96
N ARG A 29 4.68 4.06 -22.77
CA ARG A 29 3.23 4.29 -22.92
C ARG A 29 2.49 4.24 -21.58
N SER A 30 2.85 3.33 -20.67
CA SER A 30 2.23 3.25 -19.35
C SER A 30 2.44 4.52 -18.52
N VAL A 31 3.62 5.14 -18.60
CA VAL A 31 3.93 6.41 -17.92
C VAL A 31 3.15 7.55 -18.55
N GLN A 32 3.07 7.60 -19.87
CA GLN A 32 2.27 8.62 -20.58
C GLN A 32 0.79 8.52 -20.23
N ILE A 33 0.22 7.31 -20.22
CA ILE A 33 -1.17 7.07 -19.81
C ILE A 33 -1.37 7.50 -18.36
N ALA A 34 -0.46 7.12 -17.45
CA ALA A 34 -0.56 7.53 -16.05
C ALA A 34 -0.49 9.05 -15.87
N LEU A 35 0.36 9.75 -16.63
CA LEU A 35 0.42 11.22 -16.61
C LEU A 35 -0.87 11.86 -17.12
N VAL A 36 -1.44 11.34 -18.22
CA VAL A 36 -2.71 11.83 -18.76
C VAL A 36 -3.85 11.60 -17.75
N VAL A 37 -3.93 10.40 -17.16
CA VAL A 37 -4.94 10.09 -16.14
C VAL A 37 -4.75 10.95 -14.90
N TRP A 38 -3.52 11.10 -14.41
CA TRP A 38 -3.22 11.98 -13.27
C TRP A 38 -3.62 13.43 -13.55
N LEU A 39 -3.32 13.97 -14.73
CA LEU A 39 -3.75 15.31 -15.12
C LEU A 39 -5.28 15.42 -15.16
N ALA A 40 -5.95 14.43 -15.76
CA ALA A 40 -7.41 14.38 -15.83
C ALA A 40 -8.04 14.33 -14.43
N VAL A 41 -7.49 13.53 -13.50
CA VAL A 41 -7.92 13.46 -12.10
C VAL A 41 -7.84 14.83 -11.44
N ASN A 42 -6.70 15.53 -11.58
CA ASN A 42 -6.49 16.84 -11.00
C ASN A 42 -7.47 17.88 -11.54
N VAL A 43 -7.58 17.99 -12.87
CA VAL A 43 -8.50 18.93 -13.53
C VAL A 43 -9.93 18.64 -13.11
N THR A 44 -10.34 17.37 -13.08
CA THR A 44 -11.71 16.98 -12.70
C THR A 44 -12.01 17.28 -11.24
N LEU A 45 -11.08 17.00 -10.32
CA LEU A 45 -11.25 17.32 -8.90
C LEU A 45 -11.42 18.83 -8.68
N ILE A 46 -10.56 19.65 -9.29
CA ILE A 46 -10.62 21.11 -9.13
C ILE A 46 -11.91 21.68 -9.74
N THR A 47 -12.35 21.15 -10.88
CA THR A 47 -13.54 21.66 -11.58
C THR A 47 -14.85 21.27 -10.89
N ILE A 48 -14.94 20.07 -10.30
CA ILE A 48 -16.18 19.56 -9.69
C ILE A 48 -16.29 19.89 -8.20
N ALA A 49 -15.18 19.97 -7.47
CA ALA A 49 -15.21 20.21 -6.02
C ALA A 49 -15.72 21.61 -5.63
N GLY A 50 -15.76 22.56 -6.56
CA GLY A 50 -16.13 23.94 -6.25
C GLY A 50 -15.14 24.54 -5.24
N GLY A 51 -15.64 24.94 -4.06
CA GLY A 51 -14.80 25.50 -2.99
C GLY A 51 -14.13 24.46 -2.09
N HIS A 52 -14.80 23.32 -1.82
CA HIS A 52 -14.40 22.37 -0.77
C HIS A 52 -14.75 20.93 -1.16
N LEU A 53 -13.94 19.96 -0.73
CA LEU A 53 -14.19 18.55 -0.99
C LEU A 53 -15.32 18.02 -0.07
N PRO A 54 -16.25 17.18 -0.55
CA PRO A 54 -17.44 16.75 0.20
C PRO A 54 -17.16 15.62 1.19
N PHE A 55 -15.92 15.52 1.70
CA PHE A 55 -15.47 14.37 2.47
C PHE A 55 -15.86 14.47 3.95
N GLN A 56 -15.99 13.33 4.62
CA GLN A 56 -16.37 13.29 6.04
C GLN A 56 -15.22 13.67 6.99
N ALA A 57 -14.01 13.78 6.46
CA ALA A 57 -12.82 14.19 7.20
C ALA A 57 -12.62 15.71 7.12
N SER A 58 -12.61 16.39 8.26
CA SER A 58 -12.40 17.85 8.33
C SER A 58 -11.06 18.29 7.75
N SER A 59 -10.01 17.48 7.91
CA SER A 59 -8.69 17.73 7.31
C SER A 59 -8.72 17.77 5.78
N LEU A 60 -9.78 17.23 5.15
CA LEU A 60 -10.00 17.26 3.72
C LEU A 60 -11.10 18.25 3.30
N ALA A 61 -12.16 18.38 4.10
CA ALA A 61 -13.33 19.18 3.75
C ALA A 61 -13.22 20.66 4.13
N THR A 62 -12.45 21.00 5.16
CA THR A 62 -12.37 22.38 5.65
C THR A 62 -11.48 23.27 4.79
N PRO A 63 -10.28 22.83 4.34
CA PRO A 63 -9.45 23.70 3.51
C PRO A 63 -9.95 23.75 2.06
N PRO A 64 -9.61 24.80 1.30
CA PRO A 64 -10.01 24.90 -0.10
C PRO A 64 -9.60 23.66 -0.90
N ALA A 65 -10.48 23.21 -1.79
CA ALA A 65 -10.25 22.01 -2.60
C ALA A 65 -8.93 22.09 -3.39
N LEU A 66 -8.64 23.26 -3.95
CA LEU A 66 -7.38 23.53 -4.66
C LEU A 66 -6.16 23.28 -3.78
N ASP A 67 -6.15 23.83 -2.56
CA ASP A 67 -5.04 23.68 -1.62
C ASP A 67 -4.83 22.21 -1.26
N LYS A 68 -5.93 21.46 -1.05
CA LYS A 68 -5.84 20.03 -0.76
C LYS A 68 -5.29 19.23 -1.92
N VAL A 69 -5.79 19.47 -3.13
CA VAL A 69 -5.26 18.81 -4.33
C VAL A 69 -3.78 19.13 -4.51
N ILE A 70 -3.35 20.39 -4.36
CA ILE A 70 -1.93 20.77 -4.46
C ILE A 70 -1.10 20.03 -3.40
N LEU A 71 -1.54 20.02 -2.15
CA LEU A 71 -0.82 19.35 -1.06
C LEU A 71 -0.71 17.84 -1.30
N THR A 72 -1.78 17.18 -1.77
CA THR A 72 -1.73 15.76 -2.12
C THR A 72 -0.77 15.50 -3.28
N ASN A 73 -0.68 16.40 -4.26
CA ASN A 73 0.33 16.29 -5.32
C ASN A 73 1.75 16.47 -4.78
N ALA A 74 1.97 17.34 -3.80
CA ALA A 74 3.26 17.49 -3.15
C ALA A 74 3.74 16.18 -2.50
N MET A 75 2.83 15.32 -2.03
CA MET A 75 3.18 13.98 -1.51
C MET A 75 3.80 13.07 -2.59
N PHE A 76 3.49 13.26 -3.88
CA PHE A 76 4.19 12.52 -4.95
C PHE A 76 5.67 12.90 -5.04
N VAL A 77 6.04 14.14 -4.69
CA VAL A 77 7.44 14.56 -4.66
C VAL A 77 8.21 13.72 -3.64
N GLU A 78 7.67 13.55 -2.44
CA GLU A 78 8.24 12.67 -1.43
C GLU A 78 8.38 11.23 -1.94
N VAL A 79 7.30 10.66 -2.49
CA VAL A 79 7.30 9.32 -3.08
C VAL A 79 8.42 9.17 -4.11
N PHE A 80 8.59 10.12 -5.03
CA PHE A 80 9.64 10.06 -6.05
C PHE A 80 11.05 10.27 -5.48
N VAL A 81 11.21 11.10 -4.44
CA VAL A 81 12.48 11.24 -3.72
C VAL A 81 12.85 9.90 -3.07
N GLN A 82 11.93 9.24 -2.40
CA GLN A 82 12.18 7.93 -1.80
C GLN A 82 12.47 6.84 -2.85
N MET A 83 11.73 6.82 -3.96
CA MET A 83 12.05 5.95 -5.11
C MET A 83 13.46 6.20 -5.63
N THR A 84 13.90 7.45 -5.68
CA THR A 84 15.25 7.83 -6.09
C THR A 84 16.29 7.32 -5.10
N ILE A 85 16.08 7.50 -3.79
CA ILE A 85 16.96 6.97 -2.74
C ILE A 85 17.09 5.45 -2.86
N VAL A 86 15.97 4.72 -2.95
CA VAL A 86 15.97 3.27 -3.12
C VAL A 86 16.69 2.88 -4.41
N HIS A 87 16.46 3.58 -5.51
CA HIS A 87 17.18 3.35 -6.76
C HIS A 87 18.68 3.46 -6.57
N LEU A 88 19.16 4.55 -5.96
CA LEU A 88 20.59 4.80 -5.72
C LEU A 88 21.22 3.72 -4.83
N LEU A 89 20.56 3.33 -3.74
CA LEU A 89 21.01 2.28 -2.83
C LEU A 89 21.07 0.90 -3.50
N THR A 90 20.24 0.67 -4.53
CA THR A 90 20.13 -0.63 -5.21
C THR A 90 20.78 -0.66 -6.60
N ARG A 91 21.34 0.45 -7.10
CA ARG A 91 21.78 0.58 -8.50
C ARG A 91 22.90 -0.39 -8.91
N HIS A 92 23.69 -0.85 -7.95
CA HIS A 92 24.78 -1.82 -8.15
C HIS A 92 24.44 -3.21 -7.58
N ARG A 93 23.21 -3.42 -7.13
CA ARG A 93 22.80 -4.68 -6.51
C ARG A 93 22.36 -5.69 -7.57
N PRO A 94 22.80 -6.97 -7.48
CA PRO A 94 22.14 -8.06 -8.18
C PRO A 94 20.78 -8.31 -7.51
N VAL A 95 19.70 -7.92 -8.18
CA VAL A 95 18.34 -8.11 -7.67
C VAL A 95 17.71 -9.28 -8.44
N PRO A 96 17.22 -10.32 -7.73
CA PRO A 96 16.50 -11.41 -8.39
C PRO A 96 15.31 -10.87 -9.18
N ASP A 97 15.15 -11.34 -10.42
CA ASP A 97 13.95 -11.02 -11.21
C ASP A 97 12.72 -11.66 -10.58
N ILE A 98 11.79 -10.85 -10.06
CA ILE A 98 10.57 -11.37 -9.46
C ILE A 98 9.58 -11.91 -10.50
N ALA A 99 9.70 -11.56 -11.78
CA ALA A 99 8.85 -12.15 -12.83
C ALA A 99 9.19 -13.63 -13.05
N SER A 100 10.45 -14.03 -12.85
CA SER A 100 10.87 -15.44 -12.85
C SER A 100 10.24 -16.26 -11.70
N ARG A 101 9.74 -15.60 -10.65
CA ARG A 101 9.08 -16.23 -9.50
C ARG A 101 7.59 -16.47 -9.72
N ALA A 102 7.02 -15.89 -10.76
CA ALA A 102 5.64 -16.11 -11.19
C ALA A 102 5.54 -17.27 -12.19
N PRO A 103 4.38 -17.94 -12.30
CA PRO A 103 4.16 -18.98 -13.29
C PRO A 103 4.16 -18.42 -14.73
N GLY A 104 4.01 -19.29 -15.73
CA GLY A 104 3.88 -18.87 -17.13
C GLY A 104 2.73 -17.88 -17.36
N PRO A 105 2.76 -17.07 -18.44
CA PRO A 105 1.84 -15.94 -18.64
C PRO A 105 0.34 -16.31 -18.57
N SER A 106 -0.06 -17.46 -19.12
CA SER A 106 -1.46 -17.91 -19.09
C SER A 106 -1.95 -18.15 -17.66
N GLN A 107 -1.15 -18.85 -16.85
CA GLN A 107 -1.44 -19.08 -15.44
C GLN A 107 -1.38 -17.78 -14.64
N ALA A 108 -0.41 -16.90 -14.91
CA ALA A 108 -0.28 -15.62 -14.24
C ALA A 108 -1.52 -14.73 -14.48
N LYS A 109 -2.04 -14.69 -15.72
CA LYS A 109 -3.27 -13.95 -16.05
C LYS A 109 -4.47 -14.49 -15.29
N ARG A 110 -4.61 -15.80 -15.20
CA ARG A 110 -5.67 -16.47 -14.44
C ARG A 110 -5.59 -16.14 -12.95
N GLU A 111 -4.40 -16.24 -12.36
CA GLU A 111 -4.18 -15.91 -10.94
C GLU A 111 -4.47 -14.44 -10.64
N VAL A 112 -4.02 -13.52 -11.50
CA VAL A 112 -4.34 -12.09 -11.37
C VAL A 112 -5.85 -11.87 -11.43
N SER A 113 -6.53 -12.45 -12.42
CA SER A 113 -7.98 -12.27 -12.60
C SER A 113 -8.74 -12.79 -11.38
N TYR A 114 -8.39 -13.97 -10.87
CA TYR A 114 -8.99 -14.53 -9.66
C TYR A 114 -8.72 -13.69 -8.43
N MET A 115 -7.50 -13.17 -8.27
CA MET A 115 -7.16 -12.32 -7.14
C MET A 115 -7.89 -10.98 -7.20
N LEU A 116 -8.06 -10.37 -8.37
CA LEU A 116 -8.83 -9.14 -8.51
C LEU A 116 -10.32 -9.35 -8.19
N VAL A 117 -10.92 -10.43 -8.70
CA VAL A 117 -12.31 -10.79 -8.37
C VAL A 117 -12.45 -11.10 -6.88
N TYR A 118 -11.51 -11.87 -6.32
CA TYR A 118 -11.49 -12.15 -4.89
C TYR A 118 -11.39 -10.87 -4.06
N GLY A 119 -10.52 -9.93 -4.44
CA GLY A 119 -10.37 -8.65 -3.76
C GLY A 119 -11.66 -7.83 -3.80
N LEU A 120 -12.36 -7.79 -4.94
CA LEU A 120 -13.67 -7.14 -5.03
C LEU A 120 -14.70 -7.79 -4.10
N VAL A 121 -14.81 -9.13 -4.11
CA VAL A 121 -15.73 -9.86 -3.23
C VAL A 121 -15.39 -9.63 -1.76
N ALA A 122 -14.10 -9.62 -1.41
CA ALA A 122 -13.63 -9.33 -0.06
C ALA A 122 -13.98 -7.88 0.37
N MET A 123 -13.85 -6.89 -0.52
CA MET A 123 -14.22 -5.51 -0.19
C MET A 123 -15.72 -5.39 0.07
N LEU A 124 -16.55 -5.99 -0.79
CA LEU A 124 -18.01 -6.03 -0.60
C LEU A 124 -18.41 -6.80 0.65
N GLY A 125 -17.70 -7.88 0.97
CA GLY A 125 -17.88 -8.65 2.20
C GLY A 125 -17.55 -7.83 3.45
N GLY A 126 -16.42 -7.11 3.46
CA GLY A 126 -16.01 -6.24 4.56
C GLY A 126 -16.96 -5.06 4.76
N PHE A 127 -17.43 -4.46 3.66
CA PHE A 127 -18.50 -3.46 3.69
C PHE A 127 -19.78 -4.03 4.34
N THR A 128 -20.26 -5.16 3.83
CA THR A 128 -21.53 -5.76 4.29
C THR A 128 -21.45 -6.18 5.76
N LEU A 129 -20.37 -6.86 6.15
CA LEU A 129 -20.18 -7.33 7.52
C LEU A 129 -20.10 -6.16 8.51
N GLY A 130 -19.30 -5.14 8.21
CA GLY A 130 -19.21 -3.94 9.04
C GLY A 130 -20.58 -3.29 9.24
N ARG A 131 -21.33 -3.11 8.15
CA ARG A 131 -22.68 -2.52 8.21
C ARG A 131 -23.70 -3.37 8.97
N LEU A 132 -23.66 -4.69 8.82
CA LEU A 132 -24.55 -5.61 9.56
C LEU A 132 -24.30 -5.59 11.07
N LEU A 133 -23.06 -5.32 11.49
CA LEU A 133 -22.69 -5.18 12.89
C LEU A 133 -22.95 -3.77 13.45
N GLY A 134 -23.51 -2.86 12.64
CA GLY A 134 -23.74 -1.47 13.03
C GLY A 134 -22.46 -0.62 13.07
N TRP A 135 -21.41 -1.07 12.38
CA TRP A 135 -20.08 -0.44 12.34
C TRP A 135 -19.78 0.16 10.96
N HIS A 136 -18.61 0.78 10.84
CA HIS A 136 -18.10 1.28 9.57
C HIS A 136 -17.74 0.11 8.64
N ALA A 137 -17.59 0.41 7.35
CA ALA A 137 -17.14 -0.59 6.39
C ALA A 137 -15.74 -1.09 6.76
N PHE A 138 -15.51 -2.40 6.70
CA PHE A 138 -14.16 -2.94 6.85
C PHE A 138 -13.38 -2.78 5.55
N SER A 139 -12.86 -1.57 5.34
CA SER A 139 -11.95 -1.23 4.23
C SER A 139 -10.50 -1.57 4.59
N PHE A 140 -9.55 -1.30 3.70
CA PHE A 140 -8.12 -1.52 3.97
C PHE A 140 -7.57 -0.65 5.10
N HIS A 141 -8.20 0.49 5.40
CA HIS A 141 -8.00 1.21 6.65
C HIS A 141 -9.23 1.10 7.55
N LEU A 142 -8.97 1.08 8.86
CA LEU A 142 -10.01 1.36 9.85
C LEU A 142 -10.40 2.84 9.73
N ASP A 143 -11.67 3.13 9.98
CA ASP A 143 -12.18 4.51 9.97
C ASP A 143 -11.31 5.42 10.86
N GLY A 144 -10.89 6.56 10.30
CA GLY A 144 -10.00 7.51 10.96
C GLY A 144 -8.49 7.23 10.83
N MET A 145 -8.02 6.09 10.32
CA MET A 145 -6.59 5.85 10.11
C MET A 145 -6.04 6.70 8.96
N VAL A 146 -4.84 7.27 9.15
CA VAL A 146 -4.13 8.21 8.25
C VAL A 146 -4.88 9.53 8.02
N ILE A 147 -6.16 9.47 7.69
CA ILE A 147 -7.08 10.60 7.54
C ILE A 147 -8.13 10.52 8.65
N ARG A 148 -8.07 11.47 9.59
CA ARG A 148 -9.00 11.53 10.71
C ARG A 148 -10.42 11.87 10.27
N THR A 149 -11.36 11.09 10.74
CA THR A 149 -12.80 11.32 10.63
C THR A 149 -13.36 11.73 11.99
N GLY A 150 -14.56 12.31 12.01
CA GLY A 150 -15.26 12.62 13.25
C GLY A 150 -15.99 11.43 13.88
N GLN A 151 -16.03 10.29 13.19
CA GLN A 151 -16.86 9.15 13.60
C GLN A 151 -16.16 8.31 14.68
N PRO A 152 -16.86 7.92 15.76
CA PRO A 152 -16.27 7.12 16.81
C PRO A 152 -16.11 5.67 16.37
N VAL A 153 -14.92 5.11 16.56
CA VAL A 153 -14.65 3.68 16.43
C VAL A 153 -14.54 3.07 17.83
N VAL A 154 -15.18 1.92 18.03
CA VAL A 154 -15.13 1.19 19.31
C VAL A 154 -14.07 0.07 19.27
N PRO A 155 -13.53 -0.38 20.42
CA PRO A 155 -12.53 -1.45 20.46
C PRO A 155 -12.93 -2.73 19.70
N ALA A 156 -14.19 -3.15 19.83
CA ALA A 156 -14.71 -4.35 19.18
C ALA A 156 -14.65 -4.23 17.65
N GLU A 157 -15.01 -3.07 17.12
CA GLU A 157 -14.93 -2.78 15.68
C GLU A 157 -13.49 -2.84 15.19
N ALA A 158 -12.55 -2.19 15.89
CA ALA A 158 -11.13 -2.19 15.52
C ALA A 158 -10.53 -3.60 15.50
N ILE A 159 -10.87 -4.44 16.48
CA ILE A 159 -10.41 -5.83 16.54
C ILE A 159 -11.03 -6.66 15.41
N CYS A 160 -12.34 -6.57 15.20
CA CYS A 160 -13.03 -7.31 14.15
C CYS A 160 -12.57 -6.90 12.74
N TRP A 161 -12.33 -5.62 12.51
CA TRP A 161 -11.71 -5.11 11.29
C TRP A 161 -10.34 -5.74 11.04
N ALA A 162 -9.46 -5.71 12.04
CA ALA A 162 -8.11 -6.26 11.92
C ALA A 162 -8.12 -7.77 11.65
N LEU A 163 -9.01 -8.51 12.33
CA LEU A 163 -9.20 -9.95 12.13
C LEU A 163 -9.77 -10.26 10.75
N TYR A 164 -10.81 -9.54 10.32
CA TYR A 164 -11.41 -9.72 9.00
C TYR A 164 -10.37 -9.54 7.90
N ASN A 165 -9.67 -8.40 7.90
CA ASN A 165 -8.69 -8.12 6.87
C ASN A 165 -7.49 -9.06 6.94
N GLY A 166 -6.98 -9.35 8.15
CA GLY A 166 -5.88 -10.29 8.34
C GLY A 166 -6.22 -11.70 7.84
N VAL A 167 -7.45 -12.17 8.03
CA VAL A 167 -7.87 -13.49 7.53
C VAL A 167 -8.11 -13.46 6.03
N VAL A 168 -8.89 -12.50 5.54
CA VAL A 168 -9.40 -12.47 4.16
C VAL A 168 -8.33 -12.03 3.18
N TYR A 169 -7.54 -11.00 3.47
CA TYR A 169 -6.54 -10.50 2.53
C TYR A 169 -5.13 -11.05 2.74
N ALA A 170 -4.81 -11.57 3.93
CA ALA A 170 -3.50 -12.15 4.19
C ALA A 170 -3.54 -13.68 4.34
N LEU A 171 -4.21 -14.22 5.36
CA LEU A 171 -4.11 -15.63 5.70
C LEU A 171 -4.64 -16.55 4.60
N ILE A 172 -5.86 -16.34 4.14
CA ILE A 172 -6.49 -17.17 3.10
C ILE A 172 -5.69 -17.14 1.79
N PRO A 173 -5.34 -15.95 1.23
CA PRO A 173 -4.50 -15.88 0.03
C PRO A 173 -3.13 -16.51 0.22
N TYR A 174 -2.48 -16.27 1.36
CA TYR A 174 -1.19 -16.88 1.67
C TYR A 174 -1.29 -18.41 1.66
N LEU A 175 -2.22 -19.01 2.41
CA LEU A 175 -2.38 -20.46 2.46
C LEU A 175 -2.71 -21.06 1.09
N ALA A 176 -3.58 -20.40 0.31
CA ALA A 176 -3.95 -20.84 -1.03
C ALA A 176 -2.76 -20.86 -2.00
N PHE A 177 -1.90 -19.83 -1.96
CA PHE A 177 -0.72 -19.75 -2.81
C PHE A 177 0.45 -20.57 -2.28
N ARG A 178 0.60 -20.75 -0.97
CA ARG A 178 1.67 -21.56 -0.38
C ARG A 178 1.59 -23.04 -0.72
N ARG A 179 0.40 -23.55 -1.03
CA ARG A 179 0.24 -24.91 -1.57
C ARG A 179 0.99 -25.14 -2.89
N ARG A 180 1.26 -24.06 -3.66
CA ARG A 180 1.87 -24.13 -5.00
C ARG A 180 3.21 -23.39 -5.11
N TYR A 181 3.47 -22.44 -4.23
CA TYR A 181 4.63 -21.56 -4.29
C TYR A 181 5.40 -21.56 -2.98
N SER A 182 6.73 -21.63 -3.08
CA SER A 182 7.64 -21.48 -1.95
C SER A 182 7.65 -20.04 -1.42
N ASN A 183 8.15 -19.86 -0.19
CA ASN A 183 8.35 -18.53 0.39
C ASN A 183 9.24 -17.63 -0.48
N THR A 184 10.26 -18.19 -1.14
CA THR A 184 11.09 -17.42 -2.08
C THR A 184 10.29 -16.95 -3.29
N GLN A 185 9.45 -17.83 -3.87
CA GLN A 185 8.59 -17.46 -5.01
C GLN A 185 7.52 -16.42 -4.65
N LEU A 186 7.13 -16.35 -3.38
CA LEU A 186 6.23 -15.33 -2.83
C LEU A 186 6.94 -14.11 -2.27
N ASN A 187 8.23 -13.92 -2.57
CA ASN A 187 9.03 -12.78 -2.09
C ASN A 187 9.10 -12.64 -0.55
N LEU A 188 8.94 -13.73 0.19
CA LEU A 188 8.99 -13.74 1.67
C LEU A 188 10.40 -13.99 2.21
N LYS A 189 11.37 -14.27 1.34
CA LYS A 189 12.76 -14.54 1.72
C LYS A 189 13.69 -13.53 1.04
N SER A 190 14.39 -12.76 1.87
CA SER A 190 15.48 -11.89 1.42
C SER A 190 16.61 -12.70 0.77
N SER A 191 17.13 -12.20 -0.35
CA SER A 191 18.37 -12.69 -0.97
C SER A 191 19.62 -11.97 -0.46
N ASN A 192 19.46 -10.82 0.22
CA ASN A 192 20.57 -10.05 0.79
C ASN A 192 20.07 -9.23 2.00
N ARG A 193 20.13 -9.85 3.18
CA ARG A 193 19.60 -9.27 4.43
C ARG A 193 20.27 -7.96 4.82
N LYS A 194 21.59 -7.85 4.62
CA LYS A 194 22.35 -6.64 4.96
C LYS A 194 21.91 -5.44 4.12
N ALA A 195 21.78 -5.65 2.80
CA ALA A 195 21.30 -4.60 1.90
C ALA A 195 19.82 -4.24 2.16
N ASP A 196 18.97 -5.24 2.39
CA ASP A 196 17.56 -4.98 2.74
C ASP A 196 17.44 -4.19 4.05
N PHE A 197 18.25 -4.52 5.06
CA PHE A 197 18.26 -3.79 6.33
C PHE A 197 18.67 -2.33 6.15
N LEU A 198 19.71 -2.04 5.36
CA LEU A 198 20.11 -0.66 5.06
C LEU A 198 18.97 0.13 4.38
N ILE A 199 18.29 -0.48 3.41
CA ILE A 199 17.16 0.15 2.72
C ILE A 199 16.02 0.42 3.72
N ILE A 200 15.68 -0.57 4.55
CA ILE A 200 14.66 -0.42 5.59
C ILE A 200 15.00 0.75 6.51
N LEU A 201 16.23 0.79 7.02
CA LEU A 201 16.68 1.84 7.93
C LEU A 201 16.59 3.23 7.30
N VAL A 202 17.15 3.41 6.10
CA VAL A 202 17.18 4.72 5.44
C VAL A 202 15.77 5.22 5.11
N VAL A 203 14.93 4.37 4.53
CA VAL A 203 13.57 4.77 4.15
C VAL A 203 12.72 5.02 5.40
N LEU A 204 12.81 4.15 6.42
CA LEU A 204 12.07 4.34 7.67
C LEU A 204 12.45 5.64 8.36
N LEU A 205 13.73 6.00 8.39
CA LEU A 205 14.19 7.27 8.97
C LEU A 205 13.64 8.48 8.20
N VAL A 206 13.71 8.46 6.86
CA VAL A 206 13.19 9.55 6.03
C VAL A 206 11.68 9.68 6.19
N GLU A 207 10.94 8.59 6.06
CA GLU A 207 9.49 8.57 6.18
C GLU A 207 9.05 9.02 7.59
N SER A 208 9.68 8.49 8.64
CA SER A 208 9.32 8.88 10.01
C SER A 208 9.60 10.37 10.25
N ALA A 209 10.72 10.90 9.72
CA ALA A 209 11.01 12.33 9.84
C ALA A 209 9.97 13.19 9.13
N VAL A 210 9.55 12.82 7.91
CA VAL A 210 8.51 13.56 7.19
C VAL A 210 7.18 13.49 7.93
N GLN A 211 6.76 12.31 8.39
CA GLN A 211 5.49 12.15 9.11
C GLN A 211 5.48 12.89 10.45
N LEU A 212 6.60 12.90 11.19
CA LEU A 212 6.70 13.64 12.44
C LEU A 212 6.62 15.16 12.25
N VAL A 213 7.09 15.68 11.12
CA VAL A 213 7.08 17.12 10.80
C VAL A 213 5.74 17.55 10.17
N SER A 214 5.10 16.68 9.39
CA SER A 214 3.92 17.05 8.59
C SER A 214 2.57 16.62 9.20
N ALA A 215 2.54 15.63 10.09
CA ALA A 215 1.29 15.14 10.66
C ALA A 215 0.89 15.93 11.92
N GLU A 216 -0.26 16.60 11.86
CA GLU A 216 -0.85 17.35 12.99
C GLU A 216 -1.16 16.46 14.19
N SER A 217 -1.48 15.18 13.97
CA SER A 217 -1.83 14.20 15.00
C SER A 217 -0.80 13.07 15.12
N SER A 218 0.48 13.42 15.25
CA SER A 218 1.55 12.43 15.41
C SER A 218 1.62 11.89 16.85
N ILE A 219 2.36 10.80 17.03
CA ILE A 219 2.65 10.16 18.31
C ILE A 219 3.25 11.10 19.36
N LEU A 220 3.78 12.27 18.95
CA LEU A 220 4.34 13.29 19.84
C LEU A 220 3.27 14.08 20.61
N THR A 221 2.00 13.99 20.23
CA THR A 221 0.91 14.74 20.88
C THR A 221 0.30 14.03 22.09
N ILE A 222 0.81 12.85 22.46
CA ILE A 222 0.28 12.00 23.54
C ILE A 222 1.36 11.73 24.59
N SER A 223 0.94 11.30 25.79
CA SER A 223 1.87 11.05 26.90
C SER A 223 2.75 9.82 26.67
N ALA A 224 3.90 9.74 27.35
CA ALA A 224 4.77 8.56 27.28
C ALA A 224 4.05 7.25 27.69
N HIS A 225 3.13 7.32 28.65
CA HIS A 225 2.29 6.18 29.05
C HIS A 225 1.37 5.73 27.90
N GLN A 226 0.71 6.69 27.24
CA GLN A 226 -0.14 6.42 26.09
C GLN A 226 0.66 5.86 24.91
N ILE A 227 1.91 6.30 24.70
CA ILE A 227 2.81 5.72 23.71
C ILE A 227 3.14 4.27 24.07
N LEU A 228 3.55 4.01 25.31
CA LEU A 228 4.01 2.69 25.76
C LEU A 228 2.93 1.61 25.58
N LEU A 229 1.66 1.95 25.81
CA LEU A 229 0.54 1.02 25.67
C LEU A 229 -0.13 1.09 24.29
N GLY A 230 -0.31 2.29 23.76
CA GLY A 230 -1.03 2.55 22.52
C GLY A 230 -0.24 2.14 21.28
N ALA A 231 1.07 2.37 21.24
CA ALA A 231 1.88 2.06 20.06
C ALA A 231 1.93 0.54 19.76
N PRO A 232 2.12 -0.36 20.75
CA PRO A 232 2.03 -1.80 20.51
C PRO A 232 0.66 -2.25 20.00
N ILE A 233 -0.44 -1.73 20.58
CA ILE A 233 -1.81 -2.07 20.14
C ILE A 233 -2.03 -1.59 18.70
N THR A 234 -1.64 -0.36 18.40
CA THR A 234 -1.69 0.22 17.06
C THR A 234 -0.91 -0.62 16.07
N PHE A 235 0.33 -0.97 16.41
CA PHE A 235 1.17 -1.83 15.59
C PHE A 235 0.47 -3.16 15.33
N MET A 236 -0.02 -3.87 16.35
CA MET A 236 -0.66 -5.16 16.18
C MET A 236 -1.90 -5.09 15.28
N LEU A 237 -2.79 -4.13 15.53
CA LEU A 237 -4.05 -3.99 14.79
C LEU A 237 -3.81 -3.52 13.37
N ALA A 238 -2.99 -2.49 13.14
CA ALA A 238 -2.65 -2.03 11.79
C ALA A 238 -1.84 -3.09 11.02
N PHE A 239 -0.97 -3.83 11.71
CA PHE A 239 -0.18 -4.87 11.09
C PHE A 239 -1.07 -6.01 10.55
N ALA A 240 -2.04 -6.45 11.34
CA ALA A 240 -3.01 -7.45 10.93
C ALA A 240 -4.04 -6.91 9.91
N GLY A 241 -4.53 -5.68 10.13
CA GLY A 241 -5.65 -5.10 9.38
C GLY A 241 -5.29 -4.43 8.06
N THR A 242 -4.04 -3.99 7.88
CA THR A 242 -3.61 -3.28 6.66
C THR A 242 -2.27 -3.78 6.13
N VAL A 243 -1.26 -3.93 7.01
CA VAL A 243 0.12 -4.17 6.56
C VAL A 243 0.30 -5.55 5.95
N LEU A 244 -0.06 -6.62 6.69
CA LEU A 244 -0.02 -7.99 6.19
C LEU A 244 -0.94 -8.22 4.99
N PRO A 245 -2.21 -7.75 5.00
CA PRO A 245 -3.08 -7.73 3.83
C PRO A 245 -2.39 -7.19 2.59
N THR A 246 -1.81 -6.00 2.68
CA THR A 246 -1.14 -5.36 1.55
C THR A 246 0.08 -6.17 1.10
N MET A 247 0.90 -6.61 2.06
CA MET A 247 2.11 -7.39 1.82
C MET A 247 1.80 -8.66 1.03
N VAL A 248 0.86 -9.46 1.51
CA VAL A 248 0.53 -10.75 0.90
C VAL A 248 -0.21 -10.55 -0.41
N PHE A 249 -1.30 -9.78 -0.38
CA PHE A 249 -2.22 -9.68 -1.51
C PHE A 249 -1.56 -9.03 -2.72
N ILE A 250 -0.88 -7.90 -2.51
CA ILE A 250 -0.28 -7.13 -3.59
C ILE A 250 1.15 -7.61 -3.85
N TYR A 251 2.02 -7.61 -2.84
CA TYR A 251 3.46 -7.65 -3.09
C TYR A 251 4.06 -9.06 -3.13
N CYS A 252 3.44 -10.03 -2.44
CA CYS A 252 3.78 -11.44 -2.57
C CYS A 252 3.12 -12.08 -3.79
N ILE A 253 1.86 -11.75 -4.05
CA ILE A 253 1.04 -12.41 -5.08
C ILE A 253 0.98 -11.57 -6.36
N LEU A 254 0.29 -10.44 -6.37
CA LEU A 254 0.00 -9.72 -7.62
C LEU A 254 1.24 -9.15 -8.32
N ALA A 255 2.15 -8.49 -7.61
CA ALA A 255 3.27 -7.74 -8.19
C ALA A 255 4.20 -8.61 -9.07
N PRO A 256 4.64 -9.82 -8.66
CA PRO A 256 5.35 -10.74 -9.56
C PRO A 256 4.58 -11.09 -10.83
N ARG A 257 3.27 -11.29 -10.73
CA ARG A 257 2.42 -11.66 -11.88
C ARG A 257 2.17 -10.44 -12.78
N TYR A 258 1.99 -9.26 -12.23
CA TYR A 258 1.96 -8.02 -13.00
C TYR A 258 3.25 -7.82 -13.79
N LEU A 259 4.41 -8.04 -13.16
CA LEU A 259 5.68 -7.94 -13.89
C LEU A 259 5.79 -9.01 -14.98
N LYS A 260 5.36 -10.24 -14.69
CA LYS A 260 5.30 -11.32 -15.69
C LYS A 260 4.41 -11.03 -16.89
N LEU A 261 3.29 -10.34 -16.68
CA LEU A 261 2.29 -10.06 -17.72
C LEU A 261 2.60 -8.78 -18.51
N THR A 262 3.20 -7.80 -17.85
CA THR A 262 3.49 -6.49 -18.46
C THR A 262 4.88 -6.42 -19.07
N ASP A 263 5.81 -7.27 -18.62
CA ASP A 263 7.24 -7.20 -18.92
C ASP A 263 7.82 -5.77 -18.75
N SER A 264 7.23 -5.01 -17.83
CA SER A 264 7.54 -3.59 -17.63
C SER A 264 7.49 -3.22 -16.15
N ILE A 265 8.65 -2.80 -15.62
CA ILE A 265 8.76 -2.30 -14.25
C ILE A 265 7.82 -1.12 -14.04
N SER A 266 7.80 -0.15 -14.96
CA SER A 266 6.98 1.05 -14.83
C SER A 266 5.48 0.70 -14.83
N ALA A 267 5.03 -0.16 -15.74
CA ALA A 267 3.63 -0.60 -15.75
C ALA A 267 3.28 -1.37 -14.47
N THR A 268 4.16 -2.22 -13.98
CA THR A 268 3.96 -2.98 -12.73
C THR A 268 3.86 -2.06 -11.52
N VAL A 269 4.74 -1.06 -11.41
CA VAL A 269 4.73 -0.08 -10.32
C VAL A 269 3.41 0.71 -10.32
N ILE A 270 2.97 1.18 -11.49
CA ILE A 270 1.70 1.90 -11.64
C ILE A 270 0.51 0.98 -11.28
N LEU A 271 0.47 -0.25 -11.79
CA LEU A 271 -0.59 -1.21 -11.49
C LEU A 271 -0.65 -1.57 -10.00
N GLY A 272 0.50 -1.73 -9.35
CA GLY A 272 0.57 -1.94 -7.90
C GLY A 272 0.04 -0.74 -7.12
N GLY A 273 0.39 0.48 -7.54
CA GLY A 273 -0.17 1.73 -7.01
C GLY A 273 -1.68 1.83 -7.14
N VAL A 274 -2.21 1.59 -8.34
CA VAL A 274 -3.66 1.63 -8.61
C VAL A 274 -4.39 0.53 -7.85
N THR A 275 -3.86 -0.70 -7.82
CA THR A 275 -4.46 -1.81 -7.06
C THR A 275 -4.53 -1.45 -5.57
N TYR A 276 -3.45 -0.90 -5.02
CA TYR A 276 -3.41 -0.47 -3.63
C TYR A 276 -4.45 0.63 -3.35
N ALA A 277 -4.53 1.65 -4.21
CA ALA A 277 -5.53 2.71 -4.07
C ALA A 277 -6.96 2.16 -4.10
N LEU A 278 -7.28 1.27 -5.05
CA LEU A 278 -8.62 0.69 -5.18
C LEU A 278 -9.02 -0.19 -3.99
N LEU A 279 -8.07 -0.78 -3.26
CA LEU A 279 -8.39 -1.53 -2.05
C LEU A 279 -8.86 -0.64 -0.88
N HIS A 280 -8.63 0.67 -0.98
CA HIS A 280 -9.11 1.69 -0.05
C HIS A 280 -10.48 2.28 -0.45
N PHE A 281 -11.21 1.65 -1.38
CA PHE A 281 -12.45 2.19 -1.96
C PHE A 281 -13.51 2.58 -0.93
N PHE A 282 -13.59 1.84 0.18
CA PHE A 282 -14.57 2.09 1.25
C PHE A 282 -13.94 2.69 2.51
N ASP A 283 -12.77 3.34 2.41
CA ASP A 283 -12.15 4.01 3.56
C ASP A 283 -13.10 5.09 4.11
N GLY A 284 -13.10 5.26 5.43
CA GLY A 284 -14.13 6.02 6.17
C GLY A 284 -14.38 7.46 5.75
N TRP A 285 -13.39 8.11 5.13
CA TRP A 285 -13.50 9.49 4.65
C TRP A 285 -14.19 9.61 3.29
N THR A 286 -14.34 8.50 2.56
CA THR A 286 -15.05 8.45 1.27
C THR A 286 -16.56 8.65 1.46
N THR A 287 -17.22 9.20 0.45
CA THR A 287 -18.68 9.43 0.47
C THR A 287 -19.31 9.01 -0.85
N PHE A 288 -20.47 8.37 -0.73
CA PHE A 288 -21.27 7.85 -1.86
C PHE A 288 -22.70 8.38 -1.82
N ALA A 289 -22.91 9.55 -1.20
CA ALA A 289 -24.24 10.16 -1.03
C ALA A 289 -24.86 10.60 -2.37
N SER A 290 -24.03 10.93 -3.36
CA SER A 290 -24.44 11.28 -4.72
C SER A 290 -23.42 10.76 -5.76
N PRO A 291 -23.79 10.72 -7.06
CA PRO A 291 -22.83 10.37 -8.11
C PRO A 291 -21.59 11.29 -8.16
N ALA A 292 -21.76 12.59 -7.85
CA ALA A 292 -20.65 13.54 -7.81
C ALA A 292 -19.70 13.26 -6.64
N ASP A 293 -20.25 12.98 -5.46
CA ASP A 293 -19.47 12.62 -4.26
C ASP A 293 -18.70 11.31 -4.44
N ALA A 294 -19.34 10.31 -5.06
CA ALA A 294 -18.72 9.04 -5.41
C ALA A 294 -17.56 9.23 -6.38
N LEU A 295 -17.75 10.08 -7.41
CA LEU A 295 -16.69 10.41 -8.37
C LEU A 295 -15.53 11.13 -7.69
N MET A 296 -15.81 12.16 -6.87
CA MET A 296 -14.76 12.89 -6.14
C MET A 296 -14.00 11.98 -5.18
N SER A 297 -14.70 11.09 -4.47
CA SER A 297 -14.08 10.11 -3.57
C SER A 297 -13.14 9.18 -4.33
N LEU A 298 -13.59 8.63 -5.46
CA LEU A 298 -12.76 7.77 -6.30
C LEU A 298 -11.53 8.50 -6.86
N LEU A 299 -11.72 9.71 -7.39
CA LEU A 299 -10.62 10.51 -7.95
C LEU A 299 -9.59 10.90 -6.89
N TYR A 300 -10.04 11.34 -5.73
CA TYR A 300 -9.15 11.72 -4.63
C TYR A 300 -8.46 10.49 -4.02
N LEU A 301 -9.14 9.35 -3.94
CA LEU A 301 -8.55 8.07 -3.54
C LEU A 301 -7.40 7.66 -4.48
N LEU A 302 -7.61 7.79 -5.79
CA LEU A 302 -6.55 7.51 -6.78
C LEU A 302 -5.38 8.49 -6.61
N LEU A 303 -5.67 9.77 -6.37
CA LEU A 303 -4.63 10.78 -6.12
C LEU A 303 -3.82 10.47 -4.85
N PHE A 304 -4.50 10.16 -3.74
CA PHE A 304 -3.89 10.02 -2.42
C PHE A 304 -3.11 8.70 -2.25
N TYR A 305 -3.67 7.58 -2.67
CA TYR A 305 -3.09 6.26 -2.36
C TYR A 305 -2.19 5.69 -3.47
N THR A 306 -2.27 6.17 -4.72
CA THR A 306 -1.47 5.60 -5.81
C THR A 306 0.03 5.74 -5.56
N GLY A 307 0.50 6.91 -5.11
CA GLY A 307 1.91 7.17 -4.81
C GLY A 307 2.51 6.19 -3.79
N PRO A 308 1.92 6.08 -2.57
CA PRO A 308 2.35 5.10 -1.57
C PRO A 308 2.38 3.65 -2.10
N GLY A 309 1.37 3.24 -2.87
CA GLY A 309 1.34 1.90 -3.47
C GLY A 309 2.41 1.69 -4.56
N MET A 310 2.70 2.72 -5.36
CA MET A 310 3.81 2.71 -6.33
C MET A 310 5.14 2.50 -5.62
N PHE A 311 5.40 3.23 -4.53
CA PHE A 311 6.65 3.08 -3.79
C PHE A 311 6.82 1.69 -3.18
N LYS A 312 5.78 1.17 -2.52
CA LYS A 312 5.78 -0.20 -1.95
C LYS A 312 6.00 -1.28 -3.03
N THR A 313 5.44 -1.09 -4.24
CA THR A 313 5.69 -1.96 -5.38
C THR A 313 7.14 -1.86 -5.85
N PHE A 314 7.64 -0.64 -6.00
CA PHE A 314 8.99 -0.36 -6.49
C PHE A 314 10.05 -0.92 -5.57
N ILE A 315 9.98 -0.66 -4.27
CA ILE A 315 10.94 -1.19 -3.29
C ILE A 315 10.91 -2.73 -3.27
N THR A 316 9.73 -3.35 -3.39
CA THR A 316 9.61 -4.82 -3.48
C THR A 316 10.30 -5.37 -4.74
N ILE A 317 10.14 -4.72 -5.90
CA ILE A 317 10.85 -5.10 -7.13
C ILE A 317 12.36 -4.96 -6.94
N ARG A 318 12.82 -3.88 -6.29
CA ARG A 318 14.25 -3.57 -6.11
C ARG A 318 14.94 -4.41 -5.04
N THR A 319 14.19 -5.07 -4.15
CA THR A 319 14.76 -5.98 -3.15
C THR A 319 14.43 -7.45 -3.38
N ALA A 320 13.43 -7.73 -4.22
CA ALA A 320 12.80 -9.04 -4.35
C ALA A 320 12.33 -9.59 -2.98
N ASN A 321 11.92 -8.71 -2.07
CA ASN A 321 11.53 -9.03 -0.71
C ASN A 321 10.37 -8.13 -0.26
N ALA A 322 9.19 -8.72 -0.07
CA ALA A 322 8.01 -8.01 0.38
C ALA A 322 8.16 -7.49 1.82
N TRP A 323 9.02 -8.08 2.65
CA TRP A 323 9.26 -7.52 3.99
C TRP A 323 9.91 -6.14 3.98
N THR A 324 10.62 -5.78 2.90
CA THR A 324 11.28 -4.47 2.84
C THR A 324 10.25 -3.34 2.93
N HIS A 325 9.15 -3.38 2.16
CA HIS A 325 8.16 -2.29 2.24
C HIS A 325 7.43 -2.27 3.59
N VAL A 326 7.19 -3.45 4.20
CA VAL A 326 6.52 -3.56 5.51
C VAL A 326 7.26 -2.75 6.56
N TRP A 327 8.56 -2.97 6.68
CA TRP A 327 9.39 -2.33 7.71
C TRP A 327 9.83 -0.93 7.33
N ALA A 328 10.04 -0.67 6.03
CA ALA A 328 10.53 0.61 5.55
C ALA A 328 9.44 1.71 5.53
N TYR A 329 8.20 1.35 5.17
CA TYR A 329 7.21 2.32 4.66
C TYR A 329 5.75 1.91 4.96
N HIS A 330 5.51 1.14 6.01
CA HIS A 330 4.11 0.79 6.33
C HIS A 330 3.85 0.61 7.80
N ALA A 331 4.54 -0.33 8.44
CA ALA A 331 4.17 -0.78 9.77
C ALA A 331 4.39 0.28 10.84
N ILE A 332 5.52 0.99 10.78
CA ILE A 332 5.88 2.03 11.75
C ILE A 332 5.39 3.39 11.26
N ALA A 333 5.79 3.79 10.06
CA ALA A 333 5.26 4.98 9.40
C ALA A 333 4.46 4.54 8.14
N PRO A 334 3.20 4.97 7.98
CA PRO A 334 2.52 5.95 8.83
C PRO A 334 1.94 5.36 10.14
N HIS A 335 1.66 4.06 10.23
CA HIS A 335 0.66 3.59 11.19
C HIS A 335 0.97 3.78 12.68
N VAL A 336 2.15 3.38 13.16
CA VAL A 336 2.48 3.65 14.57
C VAL A 336 2.65 5.15 14.81
N VAL A 337 3.34 5.86 13.93
CA VAL A 337 3.64 7.29 14.12
C VAL A 337 2.39 8.16 14.08
N ILE A 338 1.48 7.90 13.15
CA ILE A 338 0.29 8.71 12.93
C ILE A 338 -0.88 8.13 13.70
N ASP A 339 -1.17 6.83 13.65
CA ASP A 339 -2.45 6.30 14.13
C ASP A 339 -2.50 6.02 15.64
N THR A 340 -1.36 6.05 16.35
CA THR A 340 -1.34 5.75 17.80
C THR A 340 -2.28 6.63 18.62
N PRO A 341 -2.34 7.97 18.46
CA PRO A 341 -3.32 8.80 19.19
C PRO A 341 -4.78 8.38 18.98
N MET A 342 -5.12 7.88 17.79
CA MET A 342 -6.47 7.37 17.50
C MET A 342 -6.75 6.10 18.29
N PHE A 343 -5.85 5.12 18.27
CA PHE A 343 -6.02 3.88 19.03
C PHE A 343 -6.01 4.10 20.54
N VAL A 344 -5.20 5.03 21.05
CA VAL A 344 -5.25 5.47 22.46
C VAL A 344 -6.65 5.93 22.85
N LYS A 345 -7.30 6.72 21.99
CA LYS A 345 -8.69 7.17 22.19
C LYS A 345 -9.69 6.02 22.11
N ILE A 346 -9.59 5.15 21.09
CA ILE A 346 -10.48 3.99 20.89
C ILE A 346 -10.46 3.09 22.14
N PHE A 347 -9.28 2.81 22.68
CA PHE A 347 -9.10 1.89 23.81
C PHE A 347 -9.14 2.58 25.19
N GLY A 348 -9.38 3.89 25.24
CA GLY A 348 -9.51 4.63 26.50
C GLY A 348 -8.24 4.65 27.36
N ILE A 349 -7.06 4.63 26.74
CA ILE A 349 -5.77 4.66 27.44
C ILE A 349 -5.52 6.08 27.97
N ARG A 350 -5.50 6.25 29.29
CA ARG A 350 -5.35 7.56 29.95
C ARG A 350 -3.91 7.89 30.29
#